data_AF-A0A481NSA0-F1
#
_entry.id   AF-A0A481NSA0-F1
#
_cell.length_a   1.000
_cell.length_b   1.000
_cell.length_c   1.000
_cell.angle_alpha   90.00
_cell.angle_beta   90.00
_cell.angle_gamma   90.00
#
_symmetry.space_group_name_H-M   'P 1'
#
loop_
_entity.id
_entity.type
_entity.pdbx_description
1 polymer ?
#
loop_
_entity_poly.entity_id
_entity_poly.type
_entity_poly.pdbx_seq_one_letter_code
_entity_poly.pdbx_strand_id
1 'polypeptide(L)'
;TDLRGWYRFVGQGGARMAETCVPVLRCNTAAPMWLNGTHPSSDEGIVSRKACAHWSGHCCLWDASVQVKACAGGYYVYNLTAPPECHLEYCT
;
A
#
# COMPACT_ATOMS: atom_id res chain seq x y z
N THR A 1 13.22 1.54 -9.74
CA THR A 1 13.67 1.25 -8.36
C THR A 1 12.99 -0.02 -7.93
N ASP A 2 13.78 -1.02 -7.54
CA ASP A 2 13.27 -2.34 -7.21
C ASP A 2 12.86 -2.38 -5.74
N LEU A 3 11.56 -2.28 -5.47
CA LEU A 3 11.03 -2.42 -4.11
C LEU A 3 11.12 -3.89 -3.71
N ARG A 4 12.25 -4.29 -3.13
CA ARG A 4 12.38 -5.58 -2.44
C ARG A 4 12.78 -5.32 -1.00
N GLY A 5 11.97 -5.76 -0.05
CA GLY A 5 12.26 -5.66 1.38
C GLY A 5 11.23 -4.88 2.16
N TRP A 6 11.55 -4.65 3.43
CA TRP A 6 10.67 -4.03 4.41
C TRP A 6 10.88 -2.52 4.47
N TYR A 7 9.83 -1.76 4.21
CA TYR A 7 9.85 -0.30 4.18
C TYR A 7 8.87 0.28 5.20
N ARG A 8 9.22 1.45 5.74
CA ARG A 8 8.33 2.28 6.54
C ARG A 8 8.07 3.58 5.78
N PHE A 9 6.81 3.96 5.63
CA PHE A 9 6.47 5.28 5.12
C PHE A 9 6.66 6.33 6.21
N VAL A 10 7.31 7.44 5.86
CA VAL A 10 7.59 8.57 6.77
C VAL A 10 7.41 9.88 6.02
N GLY A 11 6.93 10.92 6.71
CA GLY A 11 6.83 12.28 6.18
C GLY A 11 5.40 12.79 6.02
N GLN A 12 5.26 13.87 5.24
CA GLN A 12 3.99 14.61 5.06
C GLN A 12 2.96 13.85 4.22
N GLY A 13 3.41 12.91 3.37
CA GLY A 13 2.55 12.10 2.51
C GLY A 13 1.84 10.97 3.25
N GLY A 14 1.93 10.90 4.58
CA GLY A 14 1.31 9.84 5.39
C GLY A 14 2.33 8.85 5.96
N ALA A 15 1.84 8.01 6.87
CA ALA A 15 2.65 7.04 7.62
C ALA A 15 2.22 5.58 7.39
N ARG A 16 1.12 5.36 6.67
CA ARG A 16 0.55 4.04 6.38
C ARG A 16 -0.24 4.10 5.08
N MET A 17 -0.36 3.00 4.36
CA MET A 17 -1.17 2.96 3.15
C MET A 17 -2.66 3.28 3.44
N ALA A 18 -3.35 3.89 2.48
CA ALA A 18 -4.80 4.06 2.59
C ALA A 18 -5.50 2.69 2.62
N GLU A 19 -6.56 2.53 3.43
CA GLU A 19 -7.36 1.29 3.51
C GLU A 19 -8.62 1.33 2.64
N THR A 20 -8.81 2.44 1.93
CA THR A 20 -9.96 2.70 1.07
C THR A 20 -9.48 3.10 -0.30
N CYS A 21 -10.34 2.86 -1.29
CA CYS A 21 -10.08 3.20 -2.68
C CYS A 21 -9.76 4.70 -2.83
N VAL A 22 -8.53 4.98 -3.24
CA VAL A 22 -8.06 6.35 -3.49
C VAL A 22 -8.44 6.77 -4.91
N PRO A 23 -9.04 7.96 -5.14
CA PRO A 23 -9.34 8.45 -6.48
C PRO A 23 -8.10 8.53 -7.38
N VAL A 24 -8.26 8.31 -8.69
CA VAL A 24 -7.19 8.46 -9.69
C VAL A 24 -6.52 9.84 -9.63
N LEU A 25 -5.28 9.95 -10.12
CA LEU A 25 -4.49 11.20 -10.13
C LEU A 25 -4.22 11.77 -8.72
N ARG A 26 -3.94 10.88 -7.77
CA ARG A 26 -3.54 11.21 -6.38
C ARG A 26 -2.21 10.53 -6.05
N CYS A 27 -1.58 11.00 -4.98
CA CYS A 27 -0.34 10.41 -4.45
C CYS A 27 0.78 10.41 -5.51
N ASN A 28 0.83 11.47 -6.33
CA ASN A 28 1.78 11.69 -7.44
C ASN A 28 1.80 10.62 -8.53
N THR A 29 0.72 9.84 -8.66
CA THR A 29 0.61 8.78 -9.66
C THR A 29 -0.74 8.81 -10.38
N ALA A 30 -0.82 8.11 -11.52
CA ALA A 30 -2.05 8.03 -12.29
C ALA A 30 -3.04 7.04 -11.66
N ALA A 31 -2.55 5.87 -11.24
CA ALA A 31 -3.31 4.80 -10.63
C ALA A 31 -2.81 4.53 -9.20
N PRO A 32 -3.31 5.24 -8.17
CA PRO A 32 -2.87 5.04 -6.80
C PRO A 32 -3.25 3.65 -6.30
N MET A 33 -2.31 3.01 -5.61
CA MET A 33 -2.50 1.73 -4.95
C MET A 33 -2.84 1.94 -3.48
N TRP A 34 -3.86 1.24 -2.99
CA TRP A 34 -4.35 1.28 -1.62
C TRP A 34 -4.40 -0.13 -1.04
N LEU A 35 -4.33 -0.27 0.28
CA LEU A 35 -4.39 -1.55 0.98
C LEU A 35 -5.83 -2.06 1.03
N ASN A 36 -6.12 -3.17 0.35
CA ASN A 36 -7.41 -3.82 0.40
C ASN A 36 -7.50 -4.71 1.65
N GLY A 37 -8.17 -4.18 2.66
CA GLY A 37 -8.29 -4.75 3.99
C GLY A 37 -7.69 -3.82 5.05
N THR A 38 -7.85 -4.20 6.31
CA THR A 38 -7.32 -3.42 7.42
C THR A 38 -5.86 -3.74 7.69
N HIS A 39 -5.15 -2.76 8.22
CA HIS A 39 -3.84 -2.96 8.82
C HIS A 39 -3.96 -3.93 10.02
N PRO A 40 -2.95 -4.79 10.23
CA PRO A 40 -2.96 -5.72 11.35
C PRO A 40 -2.86 -4.98 12.70
N SER A 41 -3.34 -5.63 13.74
CA SER A 41 -2.98 -5.37 15.13
C SER A 41 -1.55 -5.85 15.42
N SER A 42 -1.00 -5.49 16.59
CA SER A 42 0.33 -5.95 17.04
C SER A 42 0.44 -7.47 17.13
N ASP A 43 -0.66 -8.14 17.47
CA ASP A 43 -0.65 -9.56 17.85
C ASP A 43 -0.81 -10.49 16.64
N GLU A 44 -1.29 -9.94 15.51
CA GLU A 44 -1.40 -10.67 14.24
C GLU A 44 -0.04 -10.92 13.57
N GLY A 45 1.01 -10.19 13.96
CA GLY A 45 2.34 -10.34 13.38
C GLY A 45 2.42 -9.91 11.92
N ILE A 46 3.06 -10.72 11.07
CA ILE A 46 3.18 -10.47 9.62
C ILE A 46 1.95 -11.05 8.93
N VAL A 47 1.16 -10.19 8.29
CA VAL A 47 0.00 -10.62 7.51
C VAL A 47 0.15 -10.26 6.05
N SER A 48 -0.35 -11.12 5.17
CA SER A 48 -0.49 -10.82 3.75
C SER A 48 -1.79 -10.07 3.50
N ARG A 49 -1.71 -9.04 2.66
CA ARG A 49 -2.84 -8.25 2.14
C ARG A 49 -2.66 -8.07 0.64
N LYS A 50 -3.70 -7.56 -0.01
CA LYS A 50 -3.63 -7.10 -1.39
C LYS A 50 -3.54 -5.58 -1.41
N ALA A 51 -2.66 -5.05 -2.24
CA ALA A 51 -2.70 -3.65 -2.62
C ALA A 51 -3.41 -3.54 -3.98
N CYS A 52 -4.43 -2.71 -4.07
CA CYS A 52 -5.29 -2.55 -5.23
C CYS A 52 -5.04 -1.21 -5.91
N ALA A 53 -4.90 -1.18 -7.22
CA ALA A 53 -4.78 0.05 -8.01
C ALA A 53 -6.16 0.50 -8.53
N HIS A 54 -6.51 1.77 -8.28
CA HIS A 54 -7.71 2.36 -8.85
C HIS A 54 -7.43 2.93 -10.24
N TRP A 55 -8.17 2.47 -11.24
CA TRP A 55 -8.13 3.02 -12.59
C TRP A 55 -9.45 2.81 -13.32
N SER A 56 -9.83 3.74 -14.21
CA SER A 56 -11.01 3.64 -15.08
C SER A 56 -12.32 3.31 -14.34
N GLY A 57 -12.50 3.83 -13.12
CA GLY A 57 -13.68 3.58 -12.29
C GLY A 57 -13.69 2.22 -11.57
N HIS A 58 -12.66 1.39 -11.73
CA HIS A 58 -12.51 0.13 -11.02
C HIS A 58 -11.48 0.28 -9.90
N CYS A 59 -11.93 0.14 -8.65
CA CYS A 59 -11.10 0.37 -7.46
C CYS A 59 -9.96 -0.63 -7.27
N CYS A 60 -9.98 -1.77 -7.95
CA CYS A 60 -8.91 -2.77 -7.87
C CYS A 60 -8.65 -3.37 -9.25
N LEU A 61 -8.31 -2.54 -10.24
CA LEU A 61 -8.09 -3.00 -11.62
C LEU A 61 -6.85 -3.89 -11.72
N TRP A 62 -5.80 -3.51 -10.99
CA TRP A 62 -4.60 -4.32 -10.79
C TRP A 62 -4.36 -4.53 -9.32
N ASP A 63 -3.70 -5.63 -8.97
CA ASP A 63 -3.32 -5.90 -7.59
C ASP A 63 -1.89 -6.45 -7.46
N ALA A 64 -1.32 -6.21 -6.28
CA ALA A 64 -0.06 -6.79 -5.86
C ALA A 64 -0.20 -7.35 -4.44
N SER A 65 0.46 -8.46 -4.14
CA SER A 65 0.55 -8.94 -2.77
C SER A 65 1.55 -8.10 -1.99
N VAL A 66 1.15 -7.67 -0.79
CA VAL A 66 2.00 -6.94 0.16
C VAL A 66 1.92 -7.64 1.51
N GLN A 67 3.05 -7.72 2.21
CA GLN A 67 3.03 -8.12 3.62
C GLN A 67 3.12 -6.88 4.48
N VAL A 68 2.39 -6.86 5.59
CA VAL A 68 2.38 -5.75 6.53
C VAL A 68 2.43 -6.30 7.95
N LYS A 69 3.13 -5.58 8.83
CA LYS A 69 3.09 -5.82 10.28
C LYS A 69 2.99 -4.52 11.04
N ALA A 70 2.30 -4.55 12.17
CA ALA A 70 2.35 -3.49 13.17
C ALA A 70 3.63 -3.64 14.01
N CYS A 71 4.30 -2.53 14.30
CA CYS A 71 5.51 -2.48 15.12
C CYS A 71 5.26 -1.77 16.45
N ALA A 72 6.03 -2.15 17.48
CA ALA A 72 6.12 -1.37 18.70
C ALA A 72 6.53 0.07 18.36
N GLY A 73 5.76 1.05 18.86
CA GLY A 73 5.89 2.46 18.49
C GLY A 73 4.79 2.98 17.53
N GLY A 74 3.76 2.18 17.23
CA GLY A 74 2.54 2.65 16.58
C GLY A 74 2.69 2.94 15.08
N TYR A 75 3.61 2.26 14.40
CA TYR A 75 3.83 2.39 12.95
C TYR A 75 3.76 1.02 12.26
N TYR A 76 3.63 1.06 10.94
CA TYR A 76 3.58 -0.11 10.09
C TYR A 76 4.83 -0.21 9.23
N VAL A 77 5.25 -1.44 8.96
CA VAL A 77 6.24 -1.72 7.92
C VAL A 77 5.66 -2.69 6.91
N TYR A 78 6.06 -2.49 5.66
CA TYR A 78 5.50 -3.17 4.51
C TYR A 78 6.61 -3.87 3.74
N ASN A 79 6.45 -5.17 3.49
CA ASN A 79 7.18 -5.84 2.45
C ASN A 79 6.46 -5.57 1.13
N LEU A 80 6.95 -4.58 0.41
CA LEU A 80 6.35 -4.14 -0.85
C LEU A 80 6.93 -4.95 -2.00
N THR A 81 6.12 -5.12 -3.04
CA THR A 81 6.53 -5.70 -4.31
C THR A 81 6.57 -4.58 -5.36
N ALA A 82 7.23 -4.81 -6.49
CA ALA A 82 7.13 -3.87 -7.60
C ALA A 82 5.66 -3.82 -8.08
N PRO A 83 5.09 -2.61 -8.33
CA PRO A 83 3.78 -2.51 -8.95
C PRO A 83 3.73 -3.30 -10.26
N PRO A 84 2.62 -4.00 -10.56
CA PRO A 84 2.53 -4.90 -11.71
C PRO A 84 2.47 -4.17 -13.06
N GLU A 85 2.21 -2.86 -13.05
CA GLU A 85 2.02 -2.04 -14.25
C GLU A 85 2.64 -0.65 -14.11
N CYS A 86 2.77 0.05 -15.25
CA CYS A 86 3.27 1.42 -15.29
C CYS A 86 2.29 2.41 -14.64
N HIS A 87 2.83 3.49 -14.06
CA HIS A 87 2.04 4.58 -13.44
C HIS A 87 1.19 4.15 -12.23
N LEU A 88 1.65 3.13 -11.49
CA LEU A 88 1.10 2.71 -10.20
C LEU A 88 2.07 3.10 -9.08
N GLU A 89 1.54 3.62 -7.97
CA GLU A 89 2.33 3.96 -6.78
C GLU A 89 1.53 3.66 -5.50
N TYR A 90 2.20 3.15 -4.47
CA TYR A 90 1.59 2.90 -3.16
C TYR A 90 1.26 4.23 -2.47
N CYS A 91 -0.04 4.49 -2.27
CA CYS A 91 -0.52 5.71 -1.66
C CYS A 91 -0.58 5.59 -0.13
N THR A 92 -0.06 6.60 0.56
CA THR A 92 -0.09 6.76 2.02
C THR A 92 -0.85 7.98 2.49
#